data_AF-A0A183AT61-F1
#
_entry.id   AF-A0A183AT61-F1
#
_cell.length_a   1.000
_cell.length_b   1.000
_cell.length_c   1.000
_cell.angle_alpha   90.00
_cell.angle_beta   90.00
_cell.angle_gamma   90.00
#
_symmetry.space_group_name_H-M   'P 1'
#
loop_
_entity.id
_entity.type
_entity.pdbx_description
1 polymer ?
#
loop_
_entity_poly.entity_id
_entity_poly.type
_entity_poly.pdbx_seq_one_letter_code
_entity_poly.pdbx_strand_id
1 'polypeptide(L)'
;MGSPLGPLLADIFMANLENRVLSKPIEESPIYKRHVDDITCVYDADKDADILLEKFNGAHLKIEFTLEKESTNGLAFLDTFSF
;
A
#
# COMPACT_ATOMS: atom_id res chain seq x y z
N MET A 1 5.64 -16.14 -8.99
CA MET A 1 4.47 -16.88 -8.45
C MET A 1 4.48 -18.32 -8.96
N GLY A 2 5.10 -19.28 -8.24
CA GLY A 2 5.21 -20.69 -8.69
C GLY A 2 4.20 -21.66 -8.06
N SER A 3 3.56 -21.25 -6.96
CA SER A 3 2.52 -22.04 -6.28
C SER A 3 1.13 -21.48 -6.63
N PRO A 4 0.15 -22.33 -6.97
CA PRO A 4 -1.23 -21.89 -7.22
C PRO A 4 -1.90 -21.32 -5.95
N LEU A 5 -1.40 -21.66 -4.76
CA LEU A 5 -1.93 -21.18 -3.47
C LEU A 5 -1.20 -19.94 -2.94
N GLY A 6 0.00 -19.64 -3.46
CA GLY A 6 0.81 -18.51 -3.01
C GLY A 6 0.06 -17.17 -3.06
N PRO A 7 -0.55 -16.79 -4.20
CA PRO A 7 -1.30 -15.54 -4.32
C PRO A 7 -2.44 -15.43 -3.30
N LEU A 8 -3.21 -16.50 -3.11
CA LEU A 8 -4.34 -16.51 -2.17
C LEU A 8 -3.89 -16.29 -0.73
N LEU A 9 -2.81 -16.96 -0.32
CA LEU A 9 -2.26 -16.80 1.03
C LEU A 9 -1.69 -15.41 1.26
N ALA A 10 -1.02 -14.85 0.24
CA ALA A 10 -0.53 -13.47 0.29
C ALA A 10 -1.70 -12.48 0.43
N ASP A 11 -2.77 -12.66 -0.34
CA ASP A 11 -3.95 -11.80 -0.29
C ASP A 11 -4.66 -11.86 1.08
N ILE A 12 -4.85 -13.06 1.64
CA ILE A 12 -5.42 -13.24 2.99
C ILE A 12 -4.55 -12.57 4.06
N PHE A 13 -3.23 -12.73 3.97
CA PHE A 13 -2.31 -12.17 4.94
C PHE A 13 -2.31 -10.63 4.88
N MET A 14 -2.25 -10.06 3.68
CA MET A 14 -2.33 -8.61 3.49
C MET A 14 -3.67 -8.07 3.96
N ALA A 15 -4.79 -8.70 3.60
CA ALA A 15 -6.11 -8.30 4.10
C ALA A 15 -6.19 -8.32 5.64
N ASN A 16 -5.59 -9.30 6.30
CA ASN A 16 -5.54 -9.34 7.77
C ASN A 16 -4.68 -8.21 8.35
N LEU A 17 -3.58 -7.82 7.70
CA LEU A 17 -2.73 -6.71 8.12
C LEU A 17 -3.45 -5.37 7.97
N GLU A 18 -4.10 -5.18 6.81
CA GLU A 18 -4.93 -4.03 6.44
C GLU A 18 -6.06 -3.80 7.45
N ASN A 19 -6.84 -4.84 7.74
CA ASN A 19 -8.00 -4.74 8.62
C ASN A 19 -7.65 -4.62 10.12
N ARG A 20 -6.40 -4.83 10.50
CA ARG A 20 -5.97 -4.79 11.91
C ARG A 20 -5.06 -3.62 12.19
N VAL A 21 -3.80 -3.74 11.77
CA VAL A 21 -2.74 -2.82 12.18
C VAL A 21 -2.79 -1.54 11.34
N LEU A 22 -3.16 -1.65 10.08
CA LEU A 22 -3.21 -0.54 9.12
C LEU A 22 -4.61 0.08 8.98
N SER A 23 -5.59 -0.37 9.75
CA SER A 23 -6.99 0.09 9.65
C SER A 23 -7.09 1.62 9.76
N LYS A 24 -6.48 2.20 10.78
CA LYS A 24 -6.48 3.65 11.02
C LYS A 24 -5.88 4.48 9.88
N PRO A 25 -4.63 4.25 9.44
CA PRO A 25 -4.10 5.01 8.31
C PRO A 25 -4.98 4.81 7.06
N ILE A 26 -5.41 3.58 6.75
CA ILE A 26 -6.29 3.31 5.61
C ILE A 26 -7.58 4.13 5.68
N GLU A 27 -8.20 4.25 6.85
CA GLU A 27 -9.41 5.08 7.06
C GLU A 27 -9.16 6.58 6.89
N GLU A 28 -7.94 7.06 7.17
CA GLU A 28 -7.54 8.45 6.94
C GLU A 28 -7.30 8.77 5.45
N SER A 29 -7.23 7.75 4.61
CA SER A 29 -7.02 7.89 3.17
C SER A 29 -8.37 7.98 2.44
N PRO A 30 -8.66 9.07 1.70
CA PRO A 30 -9.89 9.17 0.92
C PRO A 30 -10.04 8.06 -0.14
N ILE A 31 -8.90 7.53 -0.62
CA ILE A 31 -8.85 6.44 -1.60
C ILE A 31 -7.74 5.50 -1.17
N TYR A 32 -8.07 4.23 -0.94
CA TYR A 32 -7.12 3.15 -0.74
C TYR A 32 -7.50 1.97 -1.64
N LYS A 33 -6.58 1.53 -2.50
CA LYS A 33 -6.75 0.38 -3.39
C LYS A 33 -5.50 -0.47 -3.36
N ARG A 34 -5.68 -1.78 -3.27
CA ARG A 34 -4.59 -2.76 -3.41
C ARG A 34 -4.79 -3.61 -4.65
N HIS A 35 -3.73 -3.80 -5.42
CA HIS A 35 -3.65 -4.70 -6.56
C HIS A 35 -2.49 -5.67 -6.35
N VAL A 36 -2.80 -6.88 -5.89
CA VAL A 36 -1.78 -7.88 -5.52
C VAL A 36 -0.82 -7.31 -4.46
N ASP A 37 0.40 -6.94 -4.87
CA ASP A 37 1.48 -6.37 -4.08
C ASP A 37 1.53 -4.83 -4.10
N ASP A 38 0.91 -4.19 -5.09
CA ASP A 38 0.89 -2.73 -5.20
C ASP A 38 -0.28 -2.11 -4.42
N ILE A 39 -0.01 -0.98 -3.77
CA ILE A 39 -1.00 -0.18 -3.06
C ILE A 39 -1.02 1.23 -3.65
N THR A 40 -2.19 1.68 -4.07
CA THR A 40 -2.44 3.06 -4.47
C THR A 40 -3.30 3.72 -3.40
N CYS A 41 -2.82 4.83 -2.85
CA CYS A 41 -3.59 5.59 -1.89
C CYS A 41 -3.45 7.10 -2.07
N VAL A 42 -4.47 7.84 -1.62
CA VAL A 42 -4.48 9.30 -1.61
C VAL A 42 -4.38 9.76 -0.16
N TYR A 43 -3.50 10.71 0.11
CA TYR A 43 -3.34 11.33 1.42
C TYR A 43 -3.30 12.84 1.29
N ASP A 44 -3.53 13.50 2.42
CA ASP A 44 -3.38 14.94 2.52
C ASP A 44 -1.92 15.35 2.22
N ALA A 45 -1.74 16.32 1.34
CA ALA A 45 -0.43 16.81 0.92
C ALA A 45 0.37 17.41 2.08
N ASP A 46 -0.32 17.91 3.11
CA ASP A 46 0.29 18.46 4.32
C ASP A 46 0.78 17.36 5.28
N LYS A 47 0.36 16.11 5.09
CA LYS A 47 0.86 14.97 5.86
C LYS A 47 2.12 14.45 5.21
N ASP A 48 3.17 14.29 6.02
CA ASP A 48 4.42 13.71 5.56
C ASP A 48 4.21 12.24 5.17
N ALA A 49 4.38 11.97 3.87
CA ALA A 49 4.25 10.62 3.33
C ALA A 49 5.32 9.66 3.89
N ASP A 50 6.43 10.17 4.42
CA ASP A 50 7.46 9.36 5.05
C ASP A 50 6.98 8.84 6.42
N ILE A 51 6.14 9.60 7.14
CA ILE A 51 5.46 9.15 8.36
C ILE A 51 4.45 8.05 8.04
N LEU A 52 3.75 8.15 6.91
CA LEU A 52 2.86 7.09 6.45
C LEU A 52 3.65 5.81 6.18
N LEU A 53 4.77 5.93 5.47
CA LEU A 53 5.66 4.80 5.19
C LEU A 53 6.19 4.16 6.47
N GLU A 54 6.58 4.95 7.47
CA GLU A 54 7.02 4.45 8.78
C GLU A 54 5.91 3.65 9.49
N LYS A 55 4.67 4.14 9.47
CA LYS A 55 3.51 3.40 10.02
C LYS A 55 3.28 2.07 9.30
N PHE A 56 3.41 2.05 7.98
CA PHE A 56 3.26 0.84 7.17
C PHE A 56 4.35 -0.18 7.47
N ASN A 57 5.61 0.26 7.50
CA ASN A 57 6.76 -0.58 7.85
C ASN A 57 6.75 -1.03 9.33
N GLY A 58 6.08 -0.30 10.21
CA GLY A 58 5.83 -0.72 11.59
C GLY A 58 4.81 -1.86 11.73
N ALA A 59 4.06 -2.20 10.68
CA ALA A 59 2.98 -3.18 10.79
C ALA A 59 3.47 -4.63 10.88
N HIS A 60 4.60 -4.96 10.27
CA HIS A 60 5.15 -6.32 10.32
C HIS A 60 6.67 -6.36 10.07
N LEU A 61 7.43 -7.00 10.96
CA LEU A 61 8.90 -7.05 10.93
C LEU A 61 9.54 -7.65 9.66
N LYS A 62 8.76 -8.38 8.86
CA LYS A 62 9.25 -9.08 7.65
C LYS A 62 8.61 -8.58 6.36
N ILE A 63 7.76 -7.56 6.42
CA ILE A 63 7.25 -6.89 5.23
C ILE A 63 7.92 -5.52 5.19
N GLU A 64 8.49 -5.20 4.05
CA GLU A 64 9.01 -3.87 3.76
C GLU A 64 8.12 -3.26 2.68
N PHE A 65 7.47 -2.16 3.03
CA PHE A 65 6.77 -1.28 2.12
C PHE A 65 7.77 -0.24 1.60
N THR A 66 7.64 0.06 0.32
CA THR A 66 8.28 1.19 -0.34
C THR A 66 7.22 2.21 -0.74
N LEU A 67 7.62 3.46 -0.94
CA LEU A 67 6.71 4.53 -1.32
C LEU A 67 7.21 5.19 -2.59
N GLU A 68 6.31 5.35 -3.55
CA GLU A 68 6.47 6.24 -4.68
C GLU A 68 5.44 7.38 -4.56
N LYS A 69 5.90 8.62 -4.74
CA LYS A 69 5.04 9.80 -4.74
C LYS A 69 4.66 10.14 -6.17
N GLU A 70 3.44 10.63 -6.37
CA GLU A 70 2.99 11.14 -7.67
C GLU A 70 4.00 12.15 -8.23
N SER A 71 4.28 12.07 -9.52
CA SER A 71 5.15 12.99 -10.23
C SER A 71 4.54 13.40 -11.56
N THR A 72 4.56 14.70 -11.87
CA THR A 72 4.10 15.23 -13.16
C THR A 72 2.63 14.86 -13.46
N ASN A 73 1.74 14.97 -12.46
CA ASN A 73 0.32 14.62 -12.56
C ASN A 73 0.04 13.17 -12.98
N GLY A 74 0.94 12.26 -12.60
CA GLY A 74 0.81 10.85 -12.91
C GLY A 74 1.39 9.98 -11.80
N LEU A 75 0.77 8.84 -11.58
CA LEU A 75 1.26 7.80 -10.69
C LEU A 75 1.74 6.62 -11.54
N ALA A 76 2.94 6.13 -11.28
CA ALA A 76 3.36 4.85 -11.84
C ALA A 76 2.49 3.74 -11.24
N PHE A 77 1.87 2.93 -12.10
CA PHE A 77 1.07 1.78 -11.71
C PHE A 77 1.34 0.63 -12.68
N LEU A 78 1.82 -0.52 -12.17
CA LEU A 78 2.15 -1.70 -12.97
C LEU A 78 3.07 -1.38 -14.17
N ASP A 79 4.12 -0.58 -13.94
CA ASP A 79 5.04 -0.07 -14.97
C ASP A 79 4.38 0.78 -16.08
N THR A 80 3.17 1.29 -15.83
CA THR A 80 2.45 2.19 -16.74
C THR A 80 2.09 3.50 -16.05
N PHE A 81 2.23 4.63 -16.74
CA PHE A 81 1.74 5.92 -16.21
C PHE A 81 0.22 5.96 -16.33
N SER A 82 -0.46 6.11 -15.20
CA SER A 82 -1.90 6.39 -15.16
C SER A 82 -2.14 7.86 -14.84
N PHE A 83 -3.04 8.50 -15.61
CA PHE A 83 -3.44 9.91 -15.53
C PHE A 83 -4.73 10.09 -14.73
#